data_AF-A0A357Z8H7-F1
#
_entry.id   AF-A0A357Z8H7-F1
#
_cell.length_a   1.000
_cell.length_b   1.000
_cell.length_c   1.000
_cell.angle_alpha   90.00
_cell.angle_beta   90.00
_cell.angle_gamma   90.00
#
_symmetry.space_group_name_H-M   'P 1'
#
loop_
_entity.id
_entity.type
_entity.pdbx_description
1 polymer ?
#
loop_
_entity_poly.entity_id
_entity_poly.type
_entity_poly.pdbx_seq_one_letter_code
_entity_poly.pdbx_strand_id
1 'polypeptide(L)'
;MNHSIKTNFNNYSQMSIQIIKQGIMDTLQDKGRYGFQHIGIPPCGYLDYLSAQLTNVIVGNPKEASIFELHFPASSFIFNEAHTICISGANFVPVLNDKSIALNTPIQVCKNDTLHFMQPLLGKTSYLSIKGNIDSSSWLNSKSDFSSQLKTNDQFNIIAWDGDNKINSDKTEEQERQQCNINEIQKHIF
;
A
#
# COMPACT_ATOMS: atom_id res chain seq x y z
N MET A 1 -24.55 38.59 2.96
CA MET A 1 -24.21 37.66 4.06
C MET A 1 -24.16 36.27 3.45
N ASN A 2 -23.01 35.88 2.91
CA ASN A 2 -22.86 34.61 2.21
C ASN A 2 -22.37 33.58 3.22
N HIS A 3 -23.25 32.65 3.56
CA HIS A 3 -22.95 31.51 4.41
C HIS A 3 -22.18 30.49 3.58
N SER A 4 -20.84 30.61 3.57
CA SER A 4 -19.98 29.60 2.97
C SER A 4 -20.08 28.33 3.79
N ILE A 5 -20.75 27.31 3.22
CA ILE A 5 -20.78 25.96 3.77
C ILE A 5 -19.34 25.43 3.71
N LYS A 6 -18.64 25.48 4.85
CA LYS A 6 -17.42 24.70 5.05
C LYS A 6 -17.87 23.24 5.15
N THR A 7 -17.78 22.50 4.04
CA THR A 7 -17.80 21.03 4.10
C THR A 7 -16.57 20.59 4.87
N ASN A 8 -16.77 20.35 6.17
CA ASN A 8 -15.81 19.66 7.02
C ASN A 8 -15.64 18.23 6.47
N PHE A 9 -14.59 18.01 5.68
CA PHE A 9 -14.06 16.66 5.51
C PHE A 9 -13.50 16.25 6.87
N ASN A 10 -14.31 15.50 7.63
CA ASN A 10 -13.81 14.78 8.78
C ASN A 10 -12.78 13.76 8.26
N ASN A 11 -11.51 14.12 8.30
CA ASN A 11 -10.38 13.21 8.16
C ASN A 11 -10.34 12.29 9.38
N TYR A 12 -11.23 11.31 9.43
CA TYR A 12 -10.95 10.11 10.21
C TYR A 12 -9.89 9.35 9.43
N SER A 13 -8.68 9.28 9.96
CA SER A 13 -7.62 8.40 9.48
C SER A 13 -8.16 6.97 9.53
N GLN A 14 -8.74 6.50 8.43
CA GLN A 14 -9.15 5.11 8.29
C GLN A 14 -7.85 4.31 8.14
N MET A 15 -7.59 3.46 9.13
CA MET A 15 -6.47 2.54 9.11
C MET A 15 -6.67 1.62 7.91
N SER A 16 -5.77 1.61 6.95
CA SER A 16 -5.96 0.87 5.68
C SER A 16 -5.49 -0.59 5.79
N ILE A 17 -4.40 -0.84 6.52
CA ILE A 17 -3.83 -2.17 6.75
C ILE A 17 -3.33 -2.31 8.18
N GLN A 18 -3.51 -3.50 8.77
CA GLN A 18 -3.02 -3.84 10.10
C GLN A 18 -2.28 -5.17 10.11
N ILE A 19 -1.27 -5.28 10.97
CA ILE A 19 -0.54 -6.51 11.21
C ILE A 19 -1.24 -7.31 12.30
N ILE A 20 -1.75 -8.50 11.95
CA ILE A 20 -2.47 -9.39 12.88
C ILE A 20 -1.54 -10.44 13.51
N LYS A 21 -0.38 -10.70 12.90
CA LYS A 21 0.66 -11.55 13.44
C LYS A 21 2.02 -11.04 12.98
N GLN A 22 2.92 -10.75 13.91
CA GLN A 22 4.29 -10.35 13.58
C GLN A 22 5.09 -11.50 12.94
N GLY A 23 5.92 -11.15 11.96
CA GLY A 23 6.96 -12.01 11.41
C GLY A 23 8.25 -11.95 12.24
N ILE A 24 9.32 -12.55 11.70
CA ILE A 24 10.61 -12.64 12.40
C ILE A 24 11.45 -11.36 12.31
N MET A 25 11.44 -10.69 11.15
CA MET A 25 12.28 -9.53 10.89
C MET A 25 11.71 -8.72 9.72
N ASP A 26 10.41 -8.48 9.76
CA ASP A 26 9.73 -7.72 8.72
C ASP A 26 9.87 -6.24 9.00
N THR A 27 10.07 -5.45 7.96
CA THR A 27 10.33 -4.01 8.08
C THR A 27 9.64 -3.25 6.95
N LEU A 28 9.46 -1.95 7.17
CA LEU A 28 9.16 -1.03 6.08
C LEU A 28 10.47 -0.58 5.45
N GLN A 29 10.60 -0.71 4.14
CA GLN A 29 11.78 -0.29 3.39
C GLN A 29 11.37 0.63 2.25
N ASP A 30 12.18 1.64 1.96
CA ASP A 30 12.19 2.36 0.69
C ASP A 30 13.56 2.19 0.00
N LYS A 31 13.91 3.10 -0.91
CA LYS A 31 15.23 3.09 -1.53
C LYS A 31 16.40 3.24 -0.56
N GLY A 32 16.14 3.61 0.69
CA GLY A 32 17.16 3.91 1.67
C GLY A 32 17.63 5.36 1.63
N ARG A 33 18.72 5.59 2.35
CA ARG A 33 19.18 6.89 2.81
C ARG A 33 20.64 7.12 2.45
N TYR A 34 20.87 7.69 1.28
CA TYR A 34 22.22 7.93 0.77
C TYR A 34 22.73 9.32 1.17
N GLY A 35 24.06 9.46 1.26
CA GLY A 35 24.75 10.72 1.53
C GLY A 35 25.27 10.87 2.95
N PHE A 36 24.86 10.00 3.88
CA PHE A 36 25.23 10.08 5.30
C PHE A 36 26.29 9.06 5.73
N GLN A 37 26.87 8.30 4.79
CA GLN A 37 27.88 7.28 5.09
C GLN A 37 29.15 7.88 5.70
N HIS A 38 29.47 9.13 5.37
CA HIS A 38 30.61 9.86 5.91
C HIS A 38 30.54 10.11 7.42
N ILE A 39 29.35 10.03 8.03
CA ILE A 39 29.14 10.08 9.49
C ILE A 39 28.72 8.73 10.08
N GLY A 40 28.98 7.63 9.36
CA GLY A 40 28.74 6.27 9.84
C GLY A 40 27.29 5.78 9.77
N ILE A 41 26.40 6.50 9.08
CA ILE A 41 24.99 6.09 8.93
C ILE A 41 24.86 5.18 7.69
N PRO A 42 24.39 3.93 7.85
CA PRO A 42 24.22 3.03 6.71
C PRO A 42 23.03 3.46 5.84
N PRO A 43 23.05 3.16 4.53
CA PRO A 43 21.96 3.54 3.64
C PRO A 43 20.65 2.81 3.94
N CYS A 44 20.69 1.58 4.47
CA CYS A 44 19.49 0.72 4.58
C CYS A 44 18.83 0.54 3.20
N GLY A 45 17.51 0.34 3.16
CA GLY A 45 16.75 0.15 1.92
C GLY A 45 16.50 -1.32 1.62
N TYR A 46 15.92 -1.57 0.44
CA TYR A 46 15.63 -2.92 -0.02
C TYR A 46 16.89 -3.79 -0.08
N LEU A 47 16.79 -5.04 0.35
CA LEU A 47 17.84 -6.05 0.14
C LEU A 47 17.95 -6.47 -1.33
N ASP A 48 16.83 -6.60 -2.04
CA ASP A 48 16.73 -6.88 -3.47
C ASP A 48 15.91 -5.78 -4.15
N TYR A 49 16.64 -4.83 -4.75
CA TYR A 49 16.07 -3.69 -5.45
C TYR A 49 15.19 -4.09 -6.63
N LEU A 50 15.52 -5.17 -7.35
CA LEU A 50 14.78 -5.54 -8.56
C LEU A 50 13.38 -6.03 -8.18
N SER A 51 13.30 -6.94 -7.21
CA SER A 51 12.02 -7.46 -6.71
C SER A 51 11.17 -6.36 -6.07
N ALA A 52 11.79 -5.49 -5.27
CA ALA A 52 11.11 -4.35 -4.65
C ALA A 52 10.54 -3.35 -5.68
N GLN A 53 11.34 -2.96 -6.67
CA GLN A 53 10.89 -2.04 -7.71
C GLN A 53 9.81 -2.67 -8.60
N LEU A 54 9.92 -3.97 -8.88
CA LEU A 54 8.94 -4.71 -9.68
C LEU A 54 7.55 -4.68 -9.03
N THR A 55 7.43 -4.94 -7.72
CA THR A 55 6.12 -4.89 -7.05
C THR A 55 5.50 -3.50 -7.11
N ASN A 56 6.30 -2.45 -6.85
CA ASN A 56 5.85 -1.07 -6.94
C ASN A 56 5.34 -0.73 -8.35
N VAL A 57 6.09 -1.09 -9.39
CA VAL A 57 5.69 -0.82 -10.78
C VAL A 57 4.39 -1.56 -11.13
N ILE A 58 4.23 -2.81 -10.72
CA ILE A 58 3.03 -3.61 -11.01
C ILE A 58 1.75 -2.97 -10.43
N VAL A 59 1.83 -2.40 -9.22
CA VAL A 59 0.67 -1.73 -8.60
C VAL A 59 0.51 -0.26 -9.01
N GLY A 60 1.42 0.27 -9.84
CA GLY A 60 1.40 1.64 -10.34
C GLY A 60 2.02 2.67 -9.39
N ASN A 61 2.83 2.25 -8.43
CA ASN A 61 3.59 3.14 -7.54
C ASN A 61 4.89 3.63 -8.21
N PRO A 62 5.47 4.76 -7.73
CA PRO A 62 6.86 5.09 -8.00
C PRO A 62 7.78 3.92 -7.63
N LYS A 63 8.77 3.62 -8.48
CA LYS A 63 9.70 2.49 -8.29
C LYS A 63 10.38 2.45 -6.91
N GLU A 64 10.66 3.62 -6.34
CA GLU A 64 11.40 3.81 -5.08
C GLU A 64 10.46 4.03 -3.87
N ALA A 65 9.16 3.78 -4.01
CA ALA A 65 8.18 3.96 -2.94
C ALA A 65 8.32 2.92 -1.82
N SER A 66 7.96 3.30 -0.60
CA SER A 66 8.04 2.39 0.56
C SER A 66 7.15 1.17 0.39
N ILE A 67 7.66 0.01 0.80
CA ILE A 67 7.02 -1.31 0.74
C ILE A 67 7.39 -2.13 1.96
N PHE A 68 6.63 -3.19 2.24
CA PHE A 68 6.98 -4.13 3.29
C PHE A 68 8.01 -5.14 2.77
N GLU A 69 9.13 -5.23 3.46
CA GLU A 69 10.15 -6.27 3.26
C GLU A 69 9.95 -7.37 4.30
N LEU A 70 9.74 -8.60 3.82
CA LEU A 70 9.26 -9.73 4.62
C LEU A 70 10.27 -10.88 4.62
N HIS A 71 10.41 -11.52 5.77
CA HIS A 71 11.29 -12.67 6.00
C HIS A 71 10.51 -13.81 6.64
N PHE A 72 10.72 -15.04 6.19
CA PHE A 72 9.98 -16.19 6.73
C PHE A 72 10.50 -16.60 8.13
N PRO A 73 9.63 -16.84 9.14
CA PRO A 73 8.17 -16.68 9.13
C PRO A 73 7.71 -15.22 9.01
N ALA A 74 6.89 -14.94 8.00
CA ALA A 74 6.46 -13.58 7.65
C ALA A 74 5.17 -13.16 8.36
N SER A 75 4.98 -11.85 8.46
CA SER A 75 3.81 -11.22 9.08
C SER A 75 2.53 -11.57 8.33
N SER A 76 1.44 -11.62 9.08
CA SER A 76 0.10 -11.70 8.51
C SER A 76 -0.60 -10.36 8.63
N PHE A 77 -1.36 -10.00 7.60
CA PHE A 77 -1.99 -8.70 7.45
C PHE A 77 -3.51 -8.85 7.35
N ILE A 78 -4.24 -7.87 7.86
CA ILE A 78 -5.66 -7.66 7.55
C ILE A 78 -5.83 -6.32 6.85
N PHE A 79 -6.61 -6.31 5.77
CA PHE A 79 -6.95 -5.10 5.04
C PHE A 79 -8.27 -4.56 5.56
N ASN A 80 -8.31 -3.28 5.90
CA ASN A 80 -9.52 -2.61 6.41
C ASN A 80 -10.24 -1.82 5.32
N GLU A 81 -9.61 -1.70 4.15
CA GLU A 81 -10.10 -1.03 2.95
C GLU A 81 -9.72 -1.83 1.71
N ALA A 82 -10.34 -1.51 0.57
CA ALA A 82 -10.01 -2.15 -0.69
C ALA A 82 -8.71 -1.58 -1.27
N HIS A 83 -7.79 -2.45 -1.69
CA HIS A 83 -6.51 -2.05 -2.29
C HIS A 83 -6.12 -2.96 -3.45
N THR A 84 -5.18 -2.49 -4.26
CA THR A 84 -4.41 -3.35 -5.18
C THR A 84 -3.04 -3.60 -4.56
N ILE A 85 -2.65 -4.88 -4.45
CA ILE A 85 -1.37 -5.30 -3.89
C ILE A 85 -0.56 -6.10 -4.91
N CYS A 86 0.74 -6.24 -4.69
CA CYS A 86 1.59 -7.18 -5.42
C CYS A 86 2.66 -7.74 -4.49
N ILE A 87 2.98 -9.03 -4.68
CA ILE A 87 4.04 -9.72 -3.96
C ILE A 87 5.12 -10.19 -4.94
N SER A 88 6.39 -9.96 -4.64
CA SER A 88 7.55 -10.45 -5.43
C SER A 88 8.69 -10.92 -4.52
N GLY A 89 9.81 -11.29 -5.12
CA GLY A 89 10.97 -11.86 -4.43
C GLY A 89 10.73 -13.31 -4.05
N ALA A 90 11.01 -13.66 -2.80
CA ALA A 90 10.88 -15.01 -2.30
C ALA A 90 9.42 -15.50 -2.32
N ASN A 91 9.23 -16.75 -2.72
CA ASN A 91 7.93 -17.40 -2.69
C ASN A 91 7.70 -18.05 -1.33
N PHE A 92 6.92 -17.38 -0.49
CA PHE A 92 6.48 -17.89 0.81
C PHE A 92 5.07 -18.52 0.78
N VAL A 93 4.57 -18.86 -0.41
CA VAL A 93 3.21 -19.34 -0.66
C VAL A 93 2.19 -18.36 -0.03
N PRO A 94 2.03 -17.15 -0.60
CA PRO A 94 1.07 -16.19 -0.10
C PRO A 94 -0.35 -16.72 -0.28
N VAL A 95 -1.16 -16.55 0.76
CA VAL A 95 -2.56 -16.97 0.83
C VAL A 95 -3.39 -15.77 1.24
N LEU A 96 -4.37 -15.44 0.40
CA LEU A 96 -5.39 -14.45 0.68
C LEU A 96 -6.66 -15.18 1.09
N ASN A 97 -7.06 -15.00 2.35
CA ASN A 97 -8.09 -15.79 3.04
C ASN A 97 -7.75 -17.28 2.96
N ASP A 98 -8.37 -18.03 2.04
CA ASP A 98 -8.17 -19.47 1.87
C ASP A 98 -7.55 -19.84 0.50
N LYS A 99 -7.15 -18.84 -0.30
CA LYS A 99 -6.68 -19.04 -1.68
C LYS A 99 -5.25 -18.58 -1.85
N SER A 100 -4.40 -19.46 -2.36
CA SER A 100 -3.05 -19.07 -2.76
C SER A 100 -3.12 -18.09 -3.93
N ILE A 101 -2.29 -17.05 -3.86
CA ILE A 101 -2.20 -15.99 -4.89
C ILE A 101 -0.86 -16.05 -5.61
N ALA A 102 -0.85 -15.61 -6.87
CA ALA A 102 0.36 -15.60 -7.68
C ALA A 102 1.28 -14.43 -7.30
N LEU A 103 2.59 -14.66 -7.39
CA LEU A 103 3.59 -13.59 -7.34
C LEU A 103 3.56 -12.77 -8.64
N ASN A 104 4.14 -11.57 -8.60
CA ASN A 104 4.35 -10.70 -9.76
C ASN A 104 3.07 -10.37 -10.55
N THR A 105 1.93 -10.31 -9.85
CA THR A 105 0.64 -9.96 -10.44
C THR A 105 -0.10 -8.98 -9.54
N PRO A 106 -0.88 -8.05 -10.10
CA PRO A 106 -1.73 -7.18 -9.31
C PRO A 106 -2.91 -7.99 -8.75
N ILE A 107 -3.06 -7.98 -7.43
CA ILE A 107 -4.13 -8.68 -6.71
C ILE A 107 -5.03 -7.64 -6.06
N GLN A 108 -6.34 -7.73 -6.30
CA GLN A 108 -7.31 -6.93 -5.58
C GLN A 108 -7.62 -7.56 -4.22
N VAL A 109 -7.57 -6.75 -3.17
CA VAL A 109 -7.99 -7.13 -1.83
C VAL A 109 -9.16 -6.25 -1.41
N CYS A 110 -10.07 -6.83 -0.65
CA CYS A 110 -11.23 -6.19 -0.10
C CYS A 110 -11.05 -5.93 1.41
N LYS A 111 -11.92 -5.08 1.95
CA LYS A 111 -12.05 -4.93 3.39
C LYS A 111 -12.30 -6.29 4.05
N ASN A 112 -11.60 -6.52 5.16
CA ASN A 112 -11.54 -7.73 5.97
C ASN A 112 -10.79 -8.91 5.33
N ASP A 113 -10.19 -8.75 4.15
CA ASP A 113 -9.31 -9.80 3.61
C ASP A 113 -8.07 -9.95 4.49
N THR A 114 -7.60 -11.18 4.62
CA THR A 114 -6.41 -11.52 5.39
C THR A 114 -5.35 -12.13 4.49
N LEU A 115 -4.13 -11.61 4.55
CA LEU A 115 -2.97 -12.14 3.84
C LEU A 115 -2.03 -12.81 4.83
N HIS A 116 -1.66 -14.05 4.56
CA HIS A 116 -0.64 -14.78 5.31
C HIS A 116 0.24 -15.62 4.38
N PHE A 117 1.29 -16.21 4.94
CA PHE A 117 2.31 -16.96 4.19
C PHE A 117 2.51 -18.33 4.82
N MET A 118 2.44 -19.40 4.02
CA MET A 118 2.46 -20.76 4.54
C MET A 118 3.87 -21.31 4.77
N GLN A 119 4.74 -21.24 3.76
CA GLN A 119 6.06 -21.87 3.79
C GLN A 119 7.00 -21.27 2.73
N PRO A 120 8.32 -21.23 2.98
CA PRO A 120 9.28 -20.79 1.98
C PRO A 120 9.55 -21.91 0.97
N LEU A 121 9.34 -21.61 -0.32
CA LEU A 121 9.70 -22.52 -1.43
C LEU A 121 11.04 -22.13 -2.06
N LEU A 122 11.26 -20.84 -2.28
CA LEU A 122 12.47 -20.31 -2.92
C LEU A 122 12.72 -18.87 -2.48
N GLY A 123 14.00 -18.52 -2.30
CA GLY A 123 14.42 -17.17 -1.90
C GLY A 123 14.40 -16.94 -0.39
N LYS A 124 14.82 -15.74 0.03
CA LYS A 124 14.96 -15.37 1.45
C LYS A 124 14.16 -14.14 1.88
N THR A 125 13.85 -13.26 0.93
CA THR A 125 13.20 -11.97 1.22
C THR A 125 12.06 -11.78 0.21
N SER A 126 10.87 -11.53 0.73
CA SER A 126 9.66 -11.28 -0.06
C SER A 126 9.24 -9.82 0.10
N TYR A 127 8.60 -9.26 -0.92
CA TYR A 127 8.24 -7.85 -0.97
C TYR A 127 6.75 -7.71 -1.19
N LEU A 128 6.07 -6.96 -0.33
CA LEU A 128 4.66 -6.63 -0.47
C LEU A 128 4.50 -5.13 -0.72
N SER A 129 4.02 -4.78 -1.91
CA SER A 129 3.62 -3.42 -2.26
C SER A 129 2.10 -3.29 -2.27
N ILE A 130 1.62 -2.11 -1.90
CA ILE A 130 0.21 -1.70 -1.91
C ILE A 130 0.12 -0.42 -2.72
N LYS A 131 -0.84 -0.33 -3.65
CA LYS A 131 -1.06 0.89 -4.43
C LYS A 131 -1.37 2.07 -3.50
N GLY A 132 -0.53 3.10 -3.58
CA GLY A 132 -0.55 4.28 -2.71
C GLY A 132 0.75 4.45 -1.92
N ASN A 133 0.83 5.52 -1.15
CA ASN A 133 1.95 5.84 -0.28
C ASN A 133 1.64 5.36 1.15
N ILE A 134 2.50 4.50 1.70
CA ILE A 134 2.40 4.06 3.09
C ILE A 134 2.75 5.23 4.00
N ASP A 135 1.80 5.72 4.79
CA ASP A 135 2.03 6.81 5.74
C ASP A 135 2.89 6.30 6.91
N SER A 136 4.11 6.82 7.01
CA SER A 136 5.06 6.43 8.05
C SER A 136 6.04 7.58 8.30
N SER A 137 6.63 7.61 9.49
CA SER A 137 7.71 8.54 9.80
C SER A 137 8.91 8.30 8.90
N SER A 138 9.62 9.39 8.59
CA SER A 138 10.88 9.35 7.84
C SER A 138 12.01 9.92 8.69
N TRP A 139 13.19 9.33 8.58
CA TRP A 139 14.42 9.83 9.18
C TRP A 139 15.49 10.02 8.11
N LEU A 140 16.01 11.25 8.01
CA LEU A 140 17.01 11.66 7.02
C LEU A 140 16.57 11.36 5.55
N ASN A 141 15.32 11.67 5.22
CA ASN A 141 14.72 11.48 3.89
C ASN A 141 14.46 10.01 3.47
N SER A 142 14.37 9.10 4.44
CA SER A 142 14.03 7.70 4.18
C SER A 142 13.15 7.15 5.28
N LYS A 143 12.23 6.25 4.90
CA LYS A 143 11.37 5.45 5.76
C LYS A 143 12.00 4.09 6.12
N SER A 144 13.17 3.78 5.54
CA SER A 144 13.93 2.57 5.85
C SER A 144 14.63 2.64 7.19
N ASP A 145 14.36 1.63 8.02
CA ASP A 145 15.02 1.42 9.29
C ASP A 145 15.04 -0.08 9.64
N PHE A 146 16.24 -0.63 9.82
CA PHE A 146 16.42 -2.04 10.20
C PHE A 146 16.08 -2.31 11.67
N SER A 147 16.03 -1.27 12.52
CA SER A 147 15.70 -1.38 13.93
C SER A 147 14.19 -1.29 14.20
N SER A 148 13.42 -0.76 13.26
CA SER A 148 11.97 -0.61 13.34
C SER A 148 11.24 -1.81 12.74
N GLN A 149 11.32 -2.94 13.44
CA GLN A 149 10.58 -4.15 13.07
C GLN A 149 9.08 -3.95 13.22
N LEU A 150 8.35 -4.52 12.27
CA LEU A 150 6.89 -4.61 12.29
C LEU A 150 6.41 -5.49 13.45
N LYS A 151 5.38 -5.01 14.16
CA LYS A 151 4.80 -5.69 15.32
C LYS A 151 3.32 -5.95 15.14
N THR A 152 2.82 -6.93 15.89
CA THR A 152 1.37 -7.17 15.97
C THR A 152 0.66 -5.90 16.45
N ASN A 153 -0.44 -5.56 15.79
CA ASN A 153 -1.22 -4.33 15.95
C ASN A 153 -0.61 -3.04 15.37
N ASP A 154 0.54 -3.10 14.70
CA ASP A 154 0.96 -1.97 13.88
C ASP A 154 -0.06 -1.73 12.77
N GLN A 155 -0.34 -0.45 12.51
CA GLN A 155 -1.36 0.02 11.58
C GLN A 155 -0.76 1.07 10.66
N PHE A 156 -1.10 0.98 9.38
CA PHE A 156 -0.62 1.91 8.37
C PHE A 156 -1.79 2.46 7.55
N ASN A 157 -1.76 3.77 7.33
CA ASN A 157 -2.68 4.41 6.38
C ASN A 157 -2.05 4.37 4.99
N ILE A 158 -2.86 4.15 3.97
CA ILE A 158 -2.43 4.21 2.58
C ILE A 158 -3.01 5.47 1.95
N ILE A 159 -2.15 6.42 1.63
CA ILE A 159 -2.53 7.70 1.02
C ILE A 159 -2.44 7.56 -0.49
N ALA A 160 -3.48 7.94 -1.23
CA ALA A 160 -3.43 7.98 -2.68
C ALA A 160 -2.33 8.94 -3.17
N TRP A 161 -1.66 8.61 -4.27
CA TRP A 161 -0.70 9.52 -4.89
C TRP A 161 -1.44 10.75 -5.45
N ASP A 162 -0.79 11.92 -5.46
CA ASP A 162 -1.42 13.19 -5.88
C ASP A 162 -2.08 13.15 -7.27
N GLY A 163 -1.55 12.31 -8.18
CA GLY A 163 -2.13 12.09 -9.51
C GLY A 163 -3.38 11.22 -9.54
N ASP A 164 -3.53 10.28 -8.61
CA ASP A 164 -4.68 9.36 -8.54
C ASP A 164 -5.96 10.09 -8.08
N ASN A 165 -5.81 11.08 -7.19
CA ASN A 165 -6.95 11.84 -6.66
C ASN A 165 -7.68 12.65 -7.74
N LYS A 166 -6.95 13.21 -8.71
CA LYS A 166 -7.54 13.92 -9.86
C LYS A 166 -8.35 13.00 -10.78
N ILE A 167 -7.85 11.78 -11.03
CA ILE A 167 -8.54 10.81 -11.88
C ILE A 167 -9.88 10.38 -11.24
N ASN A 168 -9.92 10.24 -9.92
CA ASN A 168 -11.15 9.90 -9.21
C ASN A 168 -12.15 11.07 -9.17
N SER A 169 -11.71 12.32 -9.01
CA SER A 169 -12.62 13.48 -9.11
C SER A 169 -13.23 13.59 -10.50
N ASP A 170 -12.43 13.41 -11.55
CA ASP A 170 -12.89 13.53 -12.94
C ASP A 170 -13.92 12.43 -13.30
N LYS A 171 -13.70 11.18 -12.83
CA LYS A 171 -14.68 10.09 -13.00
C LYS A 171 -15.98 10.33 -12.24
N THR A 172 -15.90 10.94 -11.05
CA THR A 172 -17.08 11.26 -10.25
C THR A 172 -17.88 12.38 -10.92
N GLU A 173 -17.22 13.41 -11.44
CA GLU A 173 -17.87 14.47 -12.23
C GLU A 173 -18.51 13.96 -13.53
N GLU A 174 -17.87 13.02 -14.24
CA GLU A 174 -18.45 12.40 -15.45
C GLU A 174 -19.70 11.58 -15.14
N GLN A 175 -19.70 10.84 -14.02
CA GLN A 175 -20.86 10.08 -13.56
C GLN A 175 -22.00 11.00 -13.11
N GLU A 176 -21.70 12.10 -12.41
CA GLU A 176 -22.70 13.10 -12.02
C GLU A 176 -23.30 13.83 -13.23
N ARG A 177 -22.49 14.16 -14.25
CA ARG A 177 -22.98 14.76 -15.51
C ARG A 177 -23.88 13.81 -16.30
N GLN A 178 -23.55 12.52 -16.35
CA GLN A 178 -24.39 11.50 -16.98
C GLN A 178 -25.71 11.32 -16.23
N GLN A 179 -25.68 11.33 -14.88
CA GLN A 179 -26.89 11.22 -14.06
C GLN A 179 -27.80 12.45 -14.19
N CYS A 180 -27.24 13.67 -14.25
CA CYS A 180 -28.01 14.89 -14.50
C CYS A 180 -28.68 14.88 -15.88
N ASN A 181 -27.97 14.42 -16.92
CA ASN A 181 -28.51 14.36 -18.27
C ASN A 181 -29.67 13.35 -18.38
N ILE A 182 -29.56 12.19 -17.71
CA ILE A 182 -30.65 11.21 -17.62
C ILE A 182 -31.88 11.80 -16.91
N ASN A 183 -31.67 12.51 -15.80
CA ASN A 183 -32.75 13.14 -15.04
C ASN A 183 -33.44 14.28 -15.81
N GLU A 184 -32.72 15.01 -16.67
CA GLU A 184 -33.29 16.04 -17.55
C GLU A 184 -34.15 15.44 -18.67
N ILE A 185 -33.69 14.34 -19.28
CA ILE A 185 -34.44 13.60 -20.30
C ILE A 185 -35.74 13.03 -19.71
N GLN A 186 -35.71 12.51 -18.48
CA GLN A 186 -36.90 11.98 -17.81
C GLN A 186 -37.94 13.05 -17.44
N LYS A 187 -37.56 14.32 -17.31
CA LYS A 187 -38.48 15.44 -17.06
C LYS A 187 -39.32 15.85 -18.28
N HIS A 188 -38.97 15.41 -19.48
CA HIS A 188 -39.70 15.73 -20.72
C HIS A 188 -40.53 14.55 -21.25
N ILE A 189 -40.50 13.40 -20.57
CA ILE A 189 -41.21 12.16 -20.95
C ILE A 189 -42.50 11.95 -20.12
N PHE A 190 -42.80 12.83 -19.15
CA PHE A 190 -44.06 12.86 -18.39
C PHE A 190 -44.72 14.24 -18.46
#